data_AF-A0A218WHR1-F1
#
_entry.id   AF-A0A218WHR1-F1
#
_cell.length_a   1.000
_cell.length_b   1.000
_cell.length_c   1.000
_cell.angle_alpha   90.00
_cell.angle_beta   90.00
_cell.angle_gamma   90.00
#
_symmetry.space_group_name_H-M   'P 1'
#
loop_
_entity.id
_entity.type
_entity.pdbx_description
1 polymer ?
#
loop_
_entity_poly.entity_id
_entity_poly.type
_entity_poly.pdbx_seq_one_letter_code
_entity_poly.pdbx_strand_id
1 'polypeptide(L)'
;MLNRAWIEVTKPSRFANIRKQGVKDGSKNHNIPQRKHDGSSKKNHISTDPPPTSSGIGTSDVPPNGISGTPGHLKPSEHVQGLIGVILLALNTLKNEKVMPTKENIVGCVRCGDSKHRNTDVKKVLHSAIQQQMIVKHDLGSSVQLYVSKNEKLWKYLSPLGGEPKNYSNKTWAEIQRFLGSSEGQSAILSSRSRYEAGLVMKQMCLKDHLLGDILRILNLLITVKKWIAPDPSGWQPIKITLPDTNHTSSAVKNDDDGSPCELGKL
;
A
#
# COMPACT_ATOMS: atom_id res chain seq x y z
N MET A 1 -11.64 -29.21 9.27
CA MET A 1 -10.24 -28.89 9.62
C MET A 1 -9.70 -27.72 8.76
N LEU A 2 -10.31 -26.53 8.82
CA LEU A 2 -10.01 -25.45 7.84
C LEU A 2 -9.03 -24.36 8.32
N ASN A 3 -8.65 -24.33 9.59
CA ASN A 3 -7.85 -23.22 10.16
C ASN A 3 -6.33 -23.33 9.98
N ARG A 4 -5.77 -24.45 9.49
CA ARG A 4 -4.29 -24.59 9.35
C ARG A 4 -3.73 -24.04 8.03
N ALA A 5 -4.43 -24.19 6.90
CA ALA A 5 -3.98 -23.67 5.61
C ALA A 5 -3.84 -22.13 5.61
N TRP A 6 -4.78 -21.41 6.23
CA TRP A 6 -4.74 -19.94 6.35
C TRP A 6 -3.55 -19.41 7.16
N ILE A 7 -3.04 -20.17 8.12
CA ILE A 7 -1.92 -19.76 8.98
C ILE A 7 -0.57 -20.00 8.28
N GLU A 8 -0.49 -20.97 7.36
CA GLU A 8 0.71 -21.20 6.56
C GLU A 8 0.87 -20.13 5.46
N VAL A 9 -0.22 -19.77 4.76
CA VAL A 9 -0.23 -18.75 3.69
C VAL A 9 0.05 -17.33 4.23
N THR A 10 -0.23 -17.07 5.51
CA THR A 10 0.03 -15.77 6.17
C THR A 10 1.42 -15.67 6.83
N LYS A 11 2.30 -16.66 6.67
CA LYS A 11 3.72 -16.51 7.04
C LYS A 11 4.34 -15.33 6.26
N PRO A 12 4.87 -14.28 6.92
CA PRO A 12 5.29 -13.07 6.24
C PRO A 12 6.54 -13.30 5.37
N SER A 13 6.31 -13.56 4.08
CA SER A 13 7.38 -13.70 3.09
C SER A 13 8.05 -12.35 2.84
N ARG A 14 9.26 -12.21 3.41
CA ARG A 14 10.37 -11.34 2.96
C ARG A 14 10.16 -9.82 2.84
N PHE A 15 9.17 -9.22 3.52
CA PHE A 15 9.10 -7.75 3.67
C PHE A 15 9.69 -7.20 4.99
N ALA A 16 10.17 -8.07 5.87
CA ALA A 16 10.76 -7.69 7.16
C ALA A 16 12.29 -7.92 7.23
N ASN A 17 13.07 -7.37 6.28
CA ASN A 17 14.54 -7.32 6.46
C ASN A 17 15.30 -6.25 5.63
N ILE A 18 14.91 -4.97 5.72
CA ILE A 18 15.81 -3.85 5.39
C ILE A 18 15.80 -2.83 6.54
N ARG A 19 16.43 -3.19 7.67
CA ARG A 19 16.92 -2.25 8.71
C ARG A 19 17.68 -2.96 9.84
N LYS A 20 18.82 -3.61 9.54
CA LYS A 20 19.93 -3.82 10.48
C LYS A 20 21.27 -3.96 9.74
N GLN A 21 21.83 -2.83 9.29
CA GLN A 21 23.29 -2.69 9.26
C GLN A 21 23.64 -1.68 10.35
N GLY A 22 24.13 -2.21 11.47
CA GLY A 22 24.52 -1.42 12.61
C GLY A 22 25.87 -0.76 12.38
N VAL A 23 26.02 0.42 12.96
CA VAL A 23 27.32 1.01 13.30
C VAL A 23 28.19 -0.05 13.97
N LYS A 24 29.46 -0.15 13.58
CA LYS A 24 30.52 -0.75 14.39
C LYS A 24 31.55 0.32 14.70
N ASP A 25 31.70 0.60 15.99
CA ASP A 25 32.82 1.37 16.51
C ASP A 25 34.16 0.68 16.20
N GLY A 26 35.17 1.51 15.95
CA GLY A 26 36.56 1.10 15.71
C GLY A 26 37.50 2.08 16.40
N SER A 27 37.54 2.02 17.73
CA SER A 27 38.33 2.95 18.56
C SER A 27 39.84 2.81 18.31
N LYS A 28 40.52 3.93 18.00
CA LYS A 28 41.95 4.15 18.31
C LYS A 28 42.19 5.61 18.68
N ASN A 29 42.84 5.82 19.81
CA ASN A 29 43.19 7.13 20.37
C ASN A 29 44.40 7.75 19.63
N HIS A 30 44.59 9.07 19.71
CA HIS A 30 45.75 9.67 20.40
C HIS A 30 45.75 11.22 20.44
N ASN A 31 46.09 11.74 21.63
CA ASN A 31 46.82 12.98 21.92
C ASN A 31 46.20 14.37 21.64
N ILE A 32 45.70 14.97 22.71
CA ILE A 32 45.65 16.43 22.96
C ILE A 32 47.07 16.91 23.34
N PRO A 33 47.49 18.12 22.94
CA PRO A 33 47.83 19.12 23.96
C PRO A 33 47.10 20.46 23.74
N GLN A 34 46.49 20.99 24.79
CA GLN A 34 46.14 22.42 24.86
C GLN A 34 47.43 23.25 24.98
N ARG A 35 47.48 24.40 24.31
CA ARG A 35 48.32 25.53 24.73
C ARG A 35 47.45 26.78 24.87
N LYS A 36 47.47 27.39 26.06
CA LYS A 36 47.16 28.80 26.27
C LYS A 36 48.37 29.63 25.87
N HIS A 37 48.18 30.87 25.43
CA HIS A 37 49.10 31.98 25.68
C HIS A 37 48.37 33.33 25.54
N ASP A 38 48.95 34.37 26.13
CA ASP A 38 48.30 35.62 26.53
C ASP A 38 48.54 36.81 25.58
N GLY A 39 47.75 37.88 25.79
CA GLY A 39 48.08 39.27 25.42
C GLY A 39 47.65 39.72 24.01
N SER A 40 47.41 41.01 23.74
CA SER A 40 47.38 42.18 24.64
C SER A 40 46.65 43.38 23.98
N SER A 41 45.75 44.01 24.75
CA SER A 41 45.45 45.46 24.79
C SER A 41 44.74 46.19 23.63
N LYS A 42 43.59 46.84 23.96
CA LYS A 42 43.52 48.31 24.17
C LYS A 42 42.17 48.79 24.77
N LYS A 43 42.30 49.67 25.77
CA LYS A 43 41.30 50.56 26.40
C LYS A 43 40.38 51.29 25.38
N ASN A 44 39.16 51.74 25.70
CA ASN A 44 38.82 52.72 26.76
C ASN A 44 37.43 52.53 27.40
N HIS A 45 37.29 53.05 28.62
CA HIS A 45 36.03 53.24 29.37
C HIS A 45 35.32 54.54 28.97
N ILE A 46 34.02 54.65 29.30
CA ILE A 46 33.49 55.61 30.29
C ILE A 46 32.09 55.13 30.76
N SER A 47 31.84 55.23 32.07
CA SER A 47 30.53 54.97 32.71
C SER A 47 30.01 56.26 33.33
N THR A 48 28.69 56.48 33.27
CA THR A 48 28.00 57.43 34.16
C THR A 48 26.55 56.98 34.42
N ASP A 49 26.15 57.00 35.69
CA ASP A 49 24.81 56.73 36.26
C ASP A 49 24.83 57.28 37.72
N PRO A 50 23.73 57.40 38.50
CA PRO A 50 22.28 57.61 38.20
C PRO A 50 21.84 59.00 38.76
N PRO A 51 21.00 59.19 39.81
CA PRO A 51 19.56 58.89 40.10
C PRO A 51 18.75 60.23 40.25
N PRO A 52 17.75 60.47 41.16
CA PRO A 52 16.77 59.61 41.89
C PRO A 52 15.27 60.06 41.86
N THR A 53 14.39 59.21 42.43
CA THR A 53 13.29 59.47 43.42
C THR A 53 11.81 59.13 43.10
N SER A 54 11.22 58.31 44.01
CA SER A 54 9.82 58.27 44.53
C SER A 54 8.66 57.49 43.85
N SER A 55 8.28 56.39 44.53
CA SER A 55 6.94 56.03 45.09
C SER A 55 5.63 56.09 44.27
N GLY A 56 4.87 54.98 44.29
CA GLY A 56 3.43 54.96 43.98
C GLY A 56 2.85 53.53 43.93
N ILE A 57 1.78 53.26 44.69
CA ILE A 57 1.07 51.96 44.73
C ILE A 57 -0.26 52.05 43.94
N GLY A 58 -0.78 50.94 43.43
CA GLY A 58 -2.17 50.89 42.94
C GLY A 58 -2.41 49.94 41.76
N THR A 59 -3.18 48.89 42.01
CA THR A 59 -3.69 47.94 41.00
C THR A 59 -4.83 48.53 40.16
N SER A 60 -4.81 48.33 38.84
CA SER A 60 -6.05 48.14 38.07
C SER A 60 -5.82 47.21 36.88
N ASP A 61 -6.81 46.37 36.59
CA ASP A 61 -6.73 45.33 35.58
C ASP A 61 -6.80 45.88 34.16
N VAL A 62 -5.70 45.75 33.41
CA VAL A 62 -5.69 45.92 31.95
C VAL A 62 -5.77 44.53 31.32
N PRO A 63 -6.81 44.19 30.52
CA PRO A 63 -6.84 42.93 29.81
C PRO A 63 -5.74 42.95 28.72
N PRO A 64 -4.79 42.00 28.70
CA PRO A 64 -3.71 41.99 27.72
C PRO A 64 -4.26 41.54 26.36
N ASN A 65 -4.73 42.51 25.59
CA ASN A 65 -5.05 42.31 24.18
C ASN A 65 -3.74 42.21 23.39
N GLY A 66 -3.29 40.98 23.12
CA GLY A 66 -2.10 40.75 22.30
C GLY A 66 -1.31 39.50 22.68
N ILE A 67 -1.59 38.41 21.97
CA ILE A 67 -0.62 37.70 21.12
C ILE A 67 -1.45 36.85 20.16
N SER A 68 -1.45 37.22 18.88
CA SER A 68 -1.94 36.36 17.81
C SER A 68 -0.93 35.23 17.63
N GLY A 69 -1.10 34.16 18.42
CA GLY A 69 -0.32 32.95 18.24
C GLY A 69 -0.61 32.37 16.88
N THR A 70 0.40 32.31 16.01
CA THR A 70 0.37 31.50 14.78
C THR A 70 -0.23 30.13 15.12
N PRO A 71 -1.14 29.55 14.31
CA PRO A 71 -1.67 28.20 14.55
C PRO A 71 -0.57 27.13 14.45
N GLY A 72 0.23 27.03 15.51
CA GLY A 72 1.31 26.08 15.67
C GLY A 72 0.69 24.70 15.69
N HIS A 73 0.93 23.94 14.63
CA HIS A 73 0.29 22.66 14.41
C HIS A 73 0.58 21.73 15.61
N LEU A 74 -0.47 21.36 16.37
CA LEU A 74 -0.31 20.57 17.60
C LEU A 74 0.47 19.30 17.28
N LYS A 75 1.64 19.14 17.92
CA LYS A 75 2.50 17.96 17.72
C LYS A 75 1.67 16.70 18.01
N PRO A 76 1.65 15.70 17.12
CA PRO A 76 0.82 14.52 17.31
C PRO A 76 1.39 13.72 18.48
N SER A 77 0.53 12.98 19.20
CA SER A 77 1.02 12.02 20.19
C SER A 77 1.88 10.96 19.51
N GLU A 78 2.82 10.37 20.26
CA GLU A 78 3.75 9.36 19.73
C GLU A 78 3.01 8.19 19.07
N HIS A 79 1.86 7.79 19.62
CA HIS A 79 0.97 6.80 19.04
C HIS A 79 0.47 7.22 17.65
N VAL A 80 -0.05 8.45 17.51
CA VAL A 80 -0.52 8.97 16.22
C VAL A 80 0.65 9.12 15.24
N GLN A 81 1.82 9.57 15.68
CA GLN A 81 3.02 9.66 14.85
C GLN A 81 3.48 8.27 14.35
N GLY A 82 3.42 7.26 15.22
CA GLY A 82 3.68 5.86 14.84
C GLY A 82 2.71 5.35 13.78
N LEU A 83 1.41 5.62 13.94
CA LEU A 83 0.39 5.27 12.94
C LEU A 83 0.59 6.01 11.60
N ILE A 84 0.99 7.29 11.62
CA ILE A 84 1.36 8.02 10.39
C ILE A 84 2.56 7.31 9.71
N GLY A 85 3.53 6.82 10.48
CA GLY A 85 4.62 5.98 9.98
C GLY A 85 4.14 4.71 9.27
N VAL A 86 3.10 4.04 9.79
CA VAL A 86 2.47 2.87 9.14
C VAL A 86 1.82 3.25 7.80
N ILE A 87 1.15 4.39 7.71
CA ILE A 87 0.58 4.88 6.43
C ILE A 87 1.68 5.21 5.42
N LEU A 88 2.77 5.86 5.84
CA LEU A 88 3.90 6.15 4.95
C LEU A 88 4.58 4.87 4.44
N LEU A 89 4.71 3.84 5.29
CA LEU A 89 5.18 2.52 4.88
C LEU A 89 4.23 1.87 3.86
N ALA A 90 2.92 1.94 4.09
CA ALA A 90 1.92 1.43 3.16
C ALA A 90 2.00 2.14 1.79
N LEU A 91 2.11 3.47 1.77
CA LEU A 91 2.30 4.25 0.54
C LEU A 91 3.56 3.82 -0.24
N ASN A 92 4.68 3.58 0.44
CA ASN A 92 5.90 3.08 -0.19
C ASN A 92 5.73 1.66 -0.78
N THR A 93 4.98 0.79 -0.11
CA THR A 93 4.62 -0.53 -0.65
C THR A 93 3.75 -0.42 -1.90
N LEU A 94 2.70 0.43 -1.87
CA LEU A 94 1.84 0.67 -3.02
C LEU A 94 2.62 1.23 -4.23
N LYS A 95 3.59 2.13 -3.97
CA LYS A 95 4.50 2.69 -4.97
C LYS A 95 5.35 1.62 -5.66
N ASN A 96 6.02 0.77 -4.88
CA ASN A 96 6.86 -0.31 -5.42
C ASN A 96 6.04 -1.33 -6.24
N GLU A 97 4.82 -1.62 -5.80
CA GLU A 97 3.89 -2.53 -6.49
C GLU A 97 3.08 -1.84 -7.62
N LYS A 98 3.36 -0.57 -7.94
CA LYS A 98 2.65 0.27 -8.94
C LYS A 98 1.12 0.33 -8.73
N VAL A 99 0.67 0.24 -7.49
CA VAL A 99 -0.74 0.38 -7.09
C VAL A 99 -1.08 1.87 -6.94
N MET A 100 -2.31 2.23 -7.30
CA MET A 100 -2.86 3.59 -7.15
C MET A 100 -3.09 3.92 -5.66
N PRO A 101 -2.58 5.06 -5.13
CA PRO A 101 -2.68 5.34 -3.70
C PRO A 101 -4.02 5.95 -3.27
N THR A 102 -5.11 5.19 -3.45
CA THR A 102 -6.42 5.54 -2.89
C THR A 102 -6.54 5.09 -1.43
N LYS A 103 -7.50 5.65 -0.69
CA LYS A 103 -7.80 5.27 0.69
C LYS A 103 -8.04 3.76 0.81
N GLU A 104 -8.72 3.16 -0.15
CA GLU A 104 -9.10 1.74 -0.19
C GLU A 104 -7.87 0.84 -0.31
N ASN A 105 -6.91 1.20 -1.16
CA ASN A 105 -5.65 0.45 -1.32
C ASN A 105 -4.73 0.63 -0.11
N ILE A 106 -4.72 1.81 0.53
CA ILE A 106 -4.00 2.02 1.79
C ILE A 106 -4.62 1.15 2.90
N VAL A 107 -5.96 1.15 3.04
CA VAL A 107 -6.69 0.28 3.97
C VAL A 107 -6.38 -1.19 3.71
N GLY A 108 -6.37 -1.64 2.45
CA GLY A 108 -5.99 -3.00 2.07
C GLY A 108 -4.56 -3.34 2.50
N CYS A 109 -3.60 -2.47 2.17
CA CYS A 109 -2.19 -2.66 2.50
C CYS A 109 -1.93 -2.73 4.01
N VAL A 110 -2.57 -1.85 4.79
CA VAL A 110 -2.46 -1.85 6.26
C VAL A 110 -3.11 -3.09 6.87
N ARG A 111 -4.27 -3.54 6.35
CA ARG A 111 -5.00 -4.72 6.86
C ARG A 111 -4.34 -6.06 6.54
N CYS A 112 -3.65 -6.16 5.41
CA CYS A 112 -2.95 -7.37 4.98
C CYS A 112 -1.46 -7.38 5.38
N GLY A 113 -0.98 -6.32 6.04
CA GLY A 113 0.38 -6.19 6.58
C GLY A 113 0.53 -6.75 8.00
N ASP A 114 1.16 -5.98 8.90
CA ASP A 114 1.31 -6.37 10.31
C ASP A 114 -0.06 -6.42 11.01
N SER A 115 -0.36 -7.57 11.63
CA SER A 115 -1.59 -7.83 12.38
C SER A 115 -1.87 -6.79 13.47
N LYS A 116 -0.83 -6.17 14.06
CA LYS A 116 -0.93 -5.09 15.05
C LYS A 116 -1.66 -3.84 14.52
N HIS A 117 -1.64 -3.63 13.21
CA HIS A 117 -2.22 -2.44 12.57
C HIS A 117 -3.50 -2.74 11.78
N ARG A 118 -3.98 -4.00 11.80
CA ARG A 118 -5.16 -4.45 11.04
C ARG A 118 -6.43 -3.62 11.32
N ASN A 119 -6.58 -3.13 12.55
CA ASN A 119 -7.74 -2.37 13.00
C ASN A 119 -7.52 -0.84 13.00
N THR A 120 -6.42 -0.34 12.41
CA THR A 120 -6.14 1.10 12.33
C THR A 120 -7.23 1.85 11.56
N ASP A 121 -7.74 2.94 12.15
CA ASP A 121 -8.63 3.88 11.48
C ASP A 121 -7.83 4.76 10.51
N VAL A 122 -7.57 4.21 9.31
CA VAL A 122 -6.82 4.87 8.24
C VAL A 122 -7.42 6.24 7.86
N LYS A 123 -8.74 6.45 7.99
CA LYS A 123 -9.37 7.74 7.69
C LYS A 123 -8.91 8.81 8.69
N LYS A 124 -8.94 8.51 10.00
CA LYS A 124 -8.43 9.42 11.03
C LYS A 124 -6.93 9.65 10.89
N VAL A 125 -6.14 8.59 10.66
CA VAL A 125 -4.68 8.73 10.54
C VAL A 125 -4.28 9.53 9.30
N LEU A 126 -4.97 9.37 8.16
CA LEU A 126 -4.77 10.22 6.98
C LEU A 126 -5.13 11.69 7.25
N HIS A 127 -6.24 11.95 7.94
CA HIS A 127 -6.60 13.31 8.35
C HIS A 127 -5.50 13.95 9.21
N SER A 128 -5.02 13.25 10.25
CA SER A 128 -3.88 13.70 11.06
C SER A 128 -2.61 13.88 10.22
N ALA A 129 -2.30 12.97 9.29
CA ALA A 129 -1.10 13.08 8.45
C ALA A 129 -1.14 14.29 7.51
N ILE A 130 -2.32 14.66 6.99
CA ILE A 130 -2.52 15.83 6.14
C ILE A 130 -2.41 17.12 6.98
N GLN A 131 -3.07 17.14 8.13
CA GLN A 131 -2.95 18.21 9.12
C GLN A 131 -1.48 18.50 9.50
N GLN A 132 -0.73 17.44 9.85
CA GLN A 132 0.72 17.51 10.14
C GLN A 132 1.61 17.78 8.91
N GLN A 133 1.03 17.98 7.72
CA GLN A 133 1.74 18.15 6.45
C GLN A 133 2.74 17.01 6.13
N MET A 134 2.49 15.79 6.59
CA MET A 134 3.31 14.60 6.27
C MET A 134 2.86 13.94 4.97
N ILE A 135 1.56 14.03 4.67
CA ILE A 135 0.91 13.49 3.47
C ILE A 135 0.15 14.62 2.79
N VAL A 136 0.18 14.69 1.47
CA VAL A 136 -0.66 15.58 0.66
C VAL A 136 -1.74 14.77 -0.04
N LYS A 137 -2.90 15.38 -0.22
CA LYS A 137 -4.05 14.81 -0.92
C LYS A 137 -4.20 15.49 -2.28
N HIS A 138 -4.27 14.72 -3.35
CA HIS A 138 -4.63 15.18 -4.69
C HIS A 138 -6.00 14.62 -5.05
N ASP A 139 -6.91 15.49 -5.51
CA ASP A 139 -8.19 15.07 -6.06
C ASP A 139 -8.02 14.74 -7.56
N LEU A 140 -8.49 13.57 -7.98
CA LEU A 140 -8.45 13.07 -9.36
C LEU A 140 -9.89 12.95 -9.89
N GLY A 141 -10.36 14.02 -10.52
CA GLY A 141 -11.78 14.17 -10.83
C GLY A 141 -12.63 14.31 -9.55
N SER A 142 -13.95 14.13 -9.69
CA SER A 142 -14.90 14.48 -8.62
C SER A 142 -15.00 13.47 -7.46
N SER A 143 -14.47 12.25 -7.61
CA SER A 143 -14.74 11.13 -6.68
C SER A 143 -13.51 10.36 -6.19
N VAL A 144 -12.33 10.54 -6.77
CA VAL A 144 -11.13 9.77 -6.43
C VAL A 144 -10.11 10.66 -5.73
N GLN A 145 -9.64 10.22 -4.56
CA GLN A 145 -8.61 10.92 -3.79
C GLN A 145 -7.33 10.07 -3.77
N LEU A 146 -6.21 10.72 -4.10
CA LEU A 146 -4.87 10.16 -4.08
C LEU A 146 -4.08 10.76 -2.92
N TYR A 147 -3.31 9.93 -2.22
CA TYR A 147 -2.47 10.34 -1.09
C TYR A 147 -1.01 10.04 -1.39
N VAL A 148 -0.13 11.03 -1.23
CA VAL A 148 1.33 10.85 -1.37
C VAL A 148 2.06 11.55 -0.24
N SER A 149 3.30 11.15 0.06
CA SER A 149 4.13 11.87 1.03
C SER A 149 4.41 13.29 0.53
N LYS A 150 4.46 14.29 1.41
CA LYS A 150 4.57 15.72 1.05
C LYS A 150 5.72 16.03 0.07
N ASN A 151 6.83 15.32 0.18
CA ASN A 151 8.04 15.55 -0.61
C ASN A 151 8.14 14.63 -1.86
N GLU A 152 7.09 13.86 -2.17
CA GLU A 152 7.06 12.94 -3.31
C GLU A 152 6.08 13.39 -4.40
N LYS A 153 6.50 13.22 -5.66
CA LYS A 153 5.59 13.29 -6.80
C LYS A 153 4.78 12.00 -6.89
N LEU A 154 3.54 12.09 -7.38
CA LEU A 154 2.71 10.93 -7.70
C LEU A 154 3.45 9.99 -8.66
N TRP A 155 3.60 8.73 -8.26
CA TRP A 155 4.29 7.71 -9.07
C TRP A 155 3.43 7.22 -10.23
N LYS A 156 4.08 6.64 -11.25
CA LYS A 156 3.40 5.94 -12.34
C LYS A 156 2.80 4.62 -11.82
N TYR A 157 1.52 4.64 -11.48
CA TYR A 157 0.73 3.46 -11.13
C TYR A 157 0.06 2.84 -12.37
N LEU A 158 -0.38 1.59 -12.24
CA LEU A 158 -1.22 0.92 -13.23
C LEU A 158 -2.69 1.17 -12.87
N SER A 159 -3.42 1.90 -13.71
CA SER A 159 -4.86 2.10 -13.53
C SER A 159 -5.59 0.75 -13.59
N PRO A 160 -6.42 0.38 -12.58
CA PRO A 160 -7.18 -0.86 -12.59
C PRO A 160 -8.27 -0.92 -13.68
N LEU A 161 -8.74 0.25 -14.13
CA LEU A 161 -9.86 0.40 -15.07
C LEU A 161 -9.44 0.40 -16.55
N GLY A 162 -8.16 0.20 -16.85
CA GLY A 162 -7.64 0.17 -18.23
C GLY A 162 -6.84 -1.10 -18.51
N GLY A 163 -6.67 -1.42 -19.80
CA GLY A 163 -6.00 -2.63 -20.27
C GLY A 163 -6.98 -3.58 -20.97
N GLU A 164 -6.45 -4.48 -21.80
CA GLU A 164 -7.23 -5.44 -22.58
C GLU A 164 -6.75 -6.87 -22.31
N PRO A 165 -7.60 -7.90 -22.49
CA PRO A 165 -7.19 -9.29 -22.30
C PRO A 165 -5.98 -9.72 -23.17
N LYS A 166 -5.83 -9.11 -24.35
CA LYS A 166 -4.71 -9.35 -25.29
C LYS A 166 -3.34 -8.90 -24.77
N ASN A 167 -3.31 -8.05 -23.73
CA ASN A 167 -2.07 -7.57 -23.11
C ASN A 167 -1.42 -8.63 -22.20
N TYR A 168 -2.10 -9.75 -21.95
CA TYR A 168 -1.66 -10.84 -21.09
C TYR A 168 -1.57 -12.13 -21.88
N SER A 169 -0.52 -12.91 -21.63
CA SER A 169 -0.26 -14.14 -22.38
C SER A 169 -1.31 -15.22 -22.13
N ASN A 170 -1.49 -16.12 -23.10
CA ASN A 170 -2.35 -17.30 -22.92
C ASN A 170 -1.89 -18.18 -21.73
N LYS A 171 -0.58 -18.22 -21.45
CA LYS A 171 -0.02 -18.88 -20.25
C LYS A 171 -0.54 -18.24 -18.96
N THR A 172 -0.55 -16.91 -18.89
CA THR A 172 -1.11 -16.14 -17.75
C THR A 172 -2.58 -16.48 -17.53
N TRP A 173 -3.39 -16.50 -18.60
CA TRP A 173 -4.81 -16.84 -18.51
C TRP A 173 -5.05 -18.30 -18.10
N ALA A 174 -4.29 -19.26 -18.64
CA ALA A 174 -4.38 -20.67 -18.27
C ALA A 174 -3.99 -20.91 -16.80
N GLU A 175 -2.96 -20.22 -16.30
CA GLU A 175 -2.54 -20.30 -14.89
C GLU A 175 -3.60 -19.73 -13.94
N ILE A 176 -4.21 -18.60 -14.28
CA ILE A 176 -5.34 -18.03 -13.53
C ILE A 176 -6.55 -18.98 -13.57
N GLN A 177 -6.88 -19.56 -14.72
CA GLN A 177 -8.00 -20.49 -14.86
C GLN A 177 -7.78 -21.76 -14.03
N ARG A 178 -6.57 -22.33 -14.04
CA ARG A 178 -6.18 -23.45 -13.18
C ARG A 178 -6.30 -23.09 -11.70
N PHE A 179 -5.84 -21.91 -11.29
CA PHE A 179 -5.95 -21.43 -9.92
C PHE A 179 -7.42 -21.28 -9.48
N LEU A 180 -8.24 -20.59 -10.27
CA LEU A 180 -9.68 -20.41 -10.00
C LEU A 180 -10.50 -21.70 -10.17
N GLY A 181 -9.95 -22.72 -10.82
CA GLY A 181 -10.56 -24.06 -10.92
C GLY A 181 -10.23 -24.95 -9.72
N SER A 182 -9.19 -24.60 -8.94
CA SER A 182 -8.79 -25.35 -7.76
C SER A 182 -9.66 -25.00 -6.55
N SER A 183 -9.95 -25.98 -5.70
CA SER A 183 -10.71 -25.78 -4.46
C SER A 183 -10.05 -24.74 -3.52
N GLU A 184 -8.72 -24.75 -3.45
CA GLU A 184 -7.95 -23.79 -2.64
C GLU A 184 -8.09 -22.37 -3.19
N GLY A 185 -7.88 -22.17 -4.49
CA GLY A 185 -7.98 -20.86 -5.13
C GLY A 185 -9.40 -20.28 -5.12
N GLN A 186 -10.43 -21.11 -5.31
CA GLN A 186 -11.82 -20.68 -5.13
C GLN A 186 -12.08 -20.22 -3.70
N SER A 187 -11.70 -21.04 -2.71
CA SER A 187 -11.89 -20.73 -1.30
C SER A 187 -11.18 -19.45 -0.89
N ALA A 188 -9.94 -19.24 -1.36
CA ALA A 188 -9.13 -18.05 -1.06
C ALA A 188 -9.69 -16.77 -1.72
N ILE A 189 -10.26 -16.84 -2.92
CA ILE A 189 -10.91 -15.69 -3.56
C ILE A 189 -12.27 -15.39 -2.94
N LEU A 190 -13.13 -16.39 -2.73
CA LEU A 190 -14.46 -16.20 -2.14
C LEU A 190 -14.42 -15.65 -0.70
N SER A 191 -13.35 -15.89 0.05
CA SER A 191 -13.16 -15.38 1.41
C SER A 191 -12.45 -14.02 1.49
N SER A 192 -11.96 -13.49 0.37
CA SER A 192 -11.24 -12.21 0.32
C SER A 192 -12.18 -11.03 0.59
N ARG A 193 -11.81 -10.16 1.53
CA ARG A 193 -12.64 -9.05 2.03
C ARG A 193 -12.46 -7.76 1.23
N SER A 194 -11.51 -7.73 0.30
CA SER A 194 -11.27 -6.59 -0.61
C SER A 194 -10.57 -7.03 -1.89
N ARG A 195 -10.73 -6.25 -2.98
CA ARG A 195 -9.96 -6.41 -4.22
C ARG A 195 -8.44 -6.46 -3.97
N TYR A 196 -7.96 -5.69 -3.01
CA TYR A 196 -6.55 -5.66 -2.61
C TYR A 196 -6.08 -7.00 -2.03
N GLU A 197 -6.86 -7.58 -1.12
CA GLU A 197 -6.59 -8.89 -0.50
C GLU A 197 -6.67 -10.02 -1.55
N ALA A 198 -7.66 -9.99 -2.44
CA ALA A 198 -7.77 -10.92 -3.57
C ALA A 198 -6.57 -10.84 -4.51
N GLY A 199 -6.10 -9.63 -4.83
CA GLY A 199 -4.90 -9.41 -5.62
C GLY A 199 -3.63 -9.95 -4.95
N LEU A 200 -3.52 -9.82 -3.62
CA LEU A 200 -2.41 -10.42 -2.86
C LEU A 200 -2.46 -11.95 -2.88
N VAL A 201 -3.65 -12.55 -2.70
CA VAL A 201 -3.88 -14.00 -2.83
C VAL A 201 -3.42 -14.49 -4.20
N MET A 202 -3.87 -13.83 -5.28
CA MET A 202 -3.43 -14.15 -6.64
C MET A 202 -1.91 -14.00 -6.82
N LYS A 203 -1.29 -12.93 -6.29
CA LYS A 203 0.17 -12.73 -6.33
C LYS A 203 0.90 -13.89 -5.66
N GLN A 204 0.47 -14.30 -4.47
CA GLN A 204 1.12 -15.35 -3.70
C GLN A 204 0.94 -16.75 -4.33
N MET A 205 -0.24 -17.03 -4.88
CA MET A 205 -0.62 -18.39 -5.28
C MET A 205 -0.47 -18.67 -6.77
N CYS A 206 -0.65 -17.70 -7.67
CA CYS A 206 -0.65 -17.94 -9.12
C CYS A 206 0.09 -16.90 -9.99
N LEU A 207 0.44 -15.71 -9.49
CA LEU A 207 1.06 -14.62 -10.27
C LEU A 207 2.27 -14.00 -9.55
N LYS A 208 3.18 -14.83 -9.05
CA LYS A 208 4.30 -14.43 -8.16
C LYS A 208 5.18 -13.32 -8.73
N ASP A 209 5.46 -13.37 -10.03
CA ASP A 209 6.36 -12.42 -10.70
C ASP A 209 5.66 -11.14 -11.18
N HIS A 210 4.33 -11.03 -11.01
CA HIS A 210 3.57 -9.86 -11.42
C HIS A 210 3.50 -8.82 -10.29
N LEU A 211 3.48 -7.54 -10.65
CA LEU A 211 3.25 -6.45 -9.71
C LEU A 211 1.77 -6.41 -9.30
N LEU A 212 1.47 -6.10 -8.03
CA LEU A 212 0.09 -6.11 -7.52
C LEU A 212 -0.80 -5.12 -8.28
N GLY A 213 -0.27 -3.97 -8.73
CA GLY A 213 -1.02 -3.03 -9.58
C GLY A 213 -1.46 -3.65 -10.92
N ASP A 214 -0.71 -4.60 -11.44
CA ASP A 214 -1.04 -5.33 -12.67
C ASP A 214 -2.03 -6.48 -12.37
N ILE A 215 -1.85 -7.17 -11.24
CA ILE A 215 -2.78 -8.20 -10.78
C ILE A 215 -4.17 -7.60 -10.45
N LEU A 216 -4.24 -6.40 -9.88
CA LEU A 216 -5.51 -5.70 -9.65
C LEU A 216 -6.22 -5.30 -10.95
N ARG A 217 -5.47 -5.08 -12.03
CA ARG A 217 -5.99 -4.87 -13.39
C ARG A 217 -6.47 -6.18 -14.01
N ILE A 218 -5.69 -7.26 -13.90
CA ILE A 218 -6.13 -8.62 -14.27
C ILE A 218 -7.44 -8.96 -13.55
N LEU A 219 -7.52 -8.71 -12.25
CA LEU A 219 -8.72 -8.93 -11.44
C LEU A 219 -9.92 -8.11 -11.96
N ASN A 220 -9.71 -6.86 -12.37
CA ASN A 220 -10.76 -6.06 -13.01
C ASN A 220 -11.24 -6.67 -14.34
N LEU A 221 -10.33 -7.20 -15.17
CA LEU A 221 -10.68 -7.91 -16.41
C LEU A 221 -11.41 -9.24 -16.14
N LEU A 222 -11.07 -9.95 -15.06
CA LEU A 222 -11.75 -11.17 -14.64
C LEU A 222 -13.22 -10.92 -14.27
N ILE A 223 -13.52 -9.77 -13.68
CA ILE A 223 -14.88 -9.35 -13.32
C ILE A 223 -15.63 -8.86 -14.56
N THR A 224 -15.05 -7.90 -15.28
CA THR A 224 -15.79 -7.08 -16.26
C THR A 224 -15.84 -7.69 -17.67
N VAL A 225 -14.73 -8.27 -18.13
CA VAL A 225 -14.59 -8.76 -19.53
C VAL A 225 -14.75 -10.27 -19.61
N LYS A 226 -13.99 -11.01 -18.79
CA LYS A 226 -14.04 -12.48 -18.74
C LYS A 226 -15.27 -13.00 -17.99
N LYS A 227 -15.80 -12.21 -17.04
CA LYS A 227 -16.92 -12.55 -16.14
C LYS A 227 -16.70 -13.84 -15.34
N TRP A 228 -15.44 -14.17 -15.03
CA TRP A 228 -15.06 -15.37 -14.28
C TRP A 228 -15.32 -15.23 -12.78
N ILE A 229 -15.37 -13.99 -12.28
CA ILE A 229 -15.67 -13.67 -10.87
C ILE A 229 -16.87 -12.72 -10.86
N ALA A 230 -17.95 -13.13 -10.20
CA ALA A 230 -19.13 -12.31 -9.95
C ALA A 230 -19.08 -11.77 -8.50
N PRO A 231 -18.73 -10.49 -8.29
CA PRO A 231 -18.85 -9.83 -7.00
C PRO A 231 -20.29 -9.47 -6.68
N ASP A 232 -20.58 -9.25 -5.40
CA ASP A 232 -21.85 -8.71 -4.93
C ASP A 232 -22.09 -7.28 -5.46
N PRO A 233 -23.30 -6.92 -5.93
CA PRO A 233 -23.60 -5.60 -6.46
C PRO A 233 -23.31 -4.43 -5.49
N SER A 234 -23.29 -4.67 -4.18
CA SER A 234 -22.99 -3.68 -3.16
C SER A 234 -21.48 -3.45 -2.92
N GLY A 235 -20.58 -4.28 -3.48
CA GLY A 235 -19.16 -4.16 -3.16
C GLY A 235 -18.22 -5.13 -3.87
N TRP A 236 -17.20 -5.59 -3.13
CA TRP A 236 -16.22 -6.54 -3.68
C TRP A 236 -16.66 -8.00 -3.52
N GLN A 237 -17.33 -8.33 -2.42
CA GLN A 237 -17.48 -9.69 -1.90
C GLN A 237 -17.82 -10.70 -3.01
N PRO A 238 -16.89 -11.60 -3.41
CA PRO A 238 -17.15 -12.55 -4.48
C PRO A 238 -18.25 -13.53 -4.08
N ILE A 239 -19.27 -13.66 -4.93
CA ILE A 239 -20.39 -14.60 -4.75
C ILE A 239 -20.13 -15.90 -5.50
N LYS A 240 -19.68 -15.80 -6.75
CA LYS A 240 -19.53 -16.95 -7.65
C LYS A 240 -18.27 -16.84 -8.50
N ILE A 241 -17.63 -17.98 -8.72
CA ILE A 241 -16.60 -18.18 -9.75
C ILE A 241 -17.21 -19.07 -10.84
N THR A 242 -17.10 -18.66 -12.11
CA THR A 242 -17.61 -19.42 -13.26
C THR A 242 -16.53 -19.43 -14.33
N LEU A 243 -15.99 -20.61 -14.64
CA LEU A 243 -14.95 -20.75 -15.67
C LEU A 243 -15.56 -21.25 -16.98
N PRO A 244 -14.95 -20.95 -18.13
CA PRO A 244 -15.37 -21.53 -19.40
C PRO A 244 -15.06 -23.02 -19.40
N ASP A 245 -15.99 -23.83 -19.89
CA ASP A 245 -15.80 -25.28 -19.99
C ASP A 245 -14.57 -25.58 -20.85
N THR A 246 -13.58 -26.24 -20.27
CA THR A 246 -12.48 -26.86 -21.02
C THR A 246 -12.96 -28.16 -21.66
N ASN A 247 -14.00 -28.05 -22.49
CA ASN A 247 -14.38 -29.10 -23.42
C ASN A 247 -13.24 -29.21 -24.42
N HIS A 248 -12.37 -30.21 -24.19
CA HIS A 248 -11.47 -30.68 -25.21
C HIS A 248 -12.33 -30.99 -26.45
N THR A 249 -12.02 -30.34 -27.57
CA THR A 249 -12.43 -30.81 -28.89
C THR A 249 -11.72 -32.12 -29.16
N SER A 250 -12.21 -33.19 -28.52
CA SER A 250 -11.97 -34.56 -28.94
C SER A 250 -12.43 -34.62 -30.39
N SER A 251 -11.47 -34.82 -31.29
CA SER A 251 -11.69 -34.92 -32.71
C SER A 251 -12.75 -35.99 -32.97
N ALA A 252 -13.93 -35.56 -33.43
CA ALA A 252 -14.80 -36.43 -34.21
C ALA A 252 -14.09 -36.67 -35.56
N VAL A 253 -13.14 -37.61 -35.55
CA VAL A 253 -12.66 -38.25 -36.78
C VAL A 253 -13.90 -38.89 -37.37
N LYS A 254 -14.37 -38.34 -38.49
CA LYS A 254 -15.31 -39.06 -39.34
C LYS A 254 -14.55 -40.25 -39.89
N ASN A 255 -15.07 -41.45 -39.61
CA ASN A 255 -14.65 -42.63 -40.33
C ASN A 255 -15.32 -42.57 -41.70
N ASP A 256 -14.65 -41.90 -42.64
CA ASP A 256 -14.96 -41.96 -44.06
C ASP A 256 -14.03 -43.01 -44.68
N ASP A 257 -14.39 -44.31 -44.62
CA ASP A 257 -13.78 -45.32 -45.49
C ASP A 257 -14.70 -46.55 -45.74
N ASP A 258 -14.50 -47.15 -46.90
CA ASP A 258 -15.14 -48.33 -47.51
C ASP A 258 -16.69 -48.35 -47.68
N GLY A 259 -17.24 -48.73 -48.84
CA GLY A 259 -16.59 -49.18 -50.07
C GLY A 259 -17.33 -50.32 -50.77
N SER A 260 -18.27 -49.98 -51.67
CA SER A 260 -18.82 -50.84 -52.75
C SER A 260 -19.49 -52.20 -52.41
N PRO A 261 -20.77 -52.41 -52.78
CA PRO A 261 -21.36 -53.75 -52.89
C PRO A 261 -21.21 -54.33 -54.31
N CYS A 262 -20.51 -55.46 -54.45
CA CYS A 262 -20.50 -56.24 -55.69
C CYS A 262 -20.77 -57.74 -55.47
N GLU A 263 -21.90 -58.19 -56.03
CA GLU A 263 -22.11 -59.49 -56.70
C GLU A 263 -22.23 -60.82 -55.93
N LEU A 264 -23.37 -61.47 -56.21
CA LEU A 264 -23.57 -62.91 -56.51
C LEU A 264 -23.24 -64.02 -55.49
N GLY A 265 -24.30 -64.56 -54.89
CA GLY A 265 -24.95 -65.73 -55.51
C GLY A 265 -25.01 -67.06 -54.73
N LYS A 266 -26.02 -67.88 -55.11
CA LYS A 266 -26.38 -69.25 -54.62
C LYS A 266 -27.14 -69.24 -53.29
N LEU A 267 -28.22 -70.00 -53.10
CA LEU A 267 -28.80 -71.12 -53.87
C LEU A 267 -30.31 -70.95 -54.07
#